data_AF-A0A0D3KFQ1-F1
#
_entry.id   AF-A0A0D3KFQ1-F1
#
_cell.length_a   1.000
_cell.length_b   1.000
_cell.length_c   1.000
_cell.angle_alpha   90.00
_cell.angle_beta   90.00
_cell.angle_gamma   90.00
#
_symmetry.space_group_name_H-M   'P 1'
#
loop_
_entity.id
_entity.type
_entity.pdbx_description
1 polymer ?
#
loop_
_entity_poly.entity_id
_entity_poly.type
_entity_poly.pdbx_seq_one_letter_code
_entity_poly.pdbx_strand_id
1 'polypeptide(L)'
;MCAPREAVLQGLIDGTAAVIREVSAGGTDDDRECLDYILHAEAGSSEQTYQGGLKRDCDERGRVLACRTVADSSGVMRGMRLEDFVSHRSARLANLTEAHVVALRLYTTQASSSAYKSINNPLRDKDRFLRGEPHMLPVTVALIRDALGKLRAVEADHSRDSALRRVYLYRGMKDVTAPADFMEQGGTELAPMSTTSDLSVAMKYSASVKAVLLRLITDSFYERGPNISFLSAFPGEAEFLFPPLTYLQPTGDVETVVVEGLSYEVVDVRPRI
;
A
#
# COMPACT_ATOMS: atom_id res chain seq x y z
N MET A 1 -15.29 5.83 -8.58
CA MET A 1 -15.88 4.72 -7.80
C MET A 1 -17.31 4.38 -8.18
N CYS A 2 -18.08 5.26 -8.84
CA CYS A 2 -19.47 5.00 -9.29
C CYS A 2 -20.44 4.52 -8.19
N ALA A 3 -20.10 4.79 -6.92
CA ALA A 3 -20.93 4.50 -5.77
C ALA A 3 -21.67 5.78 -5.33
N PRO A 4 -22.93 5.68 -4.87
CA PRO A 4 -23.67 6.82 -4.33
C PRO A 4 -22.91 7.49 -3.18
N ARG A 5 -22.83 8.82 -3.21
CA ARG A 5 -22.04 9.59 -2.22
C ARG A 5 -22.54 9.37 -0.80
N GLU A 6 -23.85 9.33 -0.62
CA GLU A 6 -24.51 9.10 0.67
C GLU A 6 -24.14 7.73 1.25
N ALA A 7 -24.09 6.70 0.41
CA ALA A 7 -23.71 5.36 0.82
C ALA A 7 -22.25 5.30 1.32
N VAL A 8 -21.33 5.99 0.62
CA VAL A 8 -19.93 6.08 1.05
C VAL A 8 -19.81 6.84 2.37
N LEU A 9 -20.50 7.98 2.52
CA LEU A 9 -20.47 8.77 3.75
C LEU A 9 -21.04 8.00 4.94
N GLN A 10 -22.15 7.28 4.76
CA GLN A 10 -22.70 6.42 5.79
C GLN A 10 -21.72 5.29 6.15
N GLY A 11 -21.08 4.69 5.17
CA GLY A 11 -20.05 3.67 5.41
C GLY A 11 -18.85 4.20 6.20
N LEU A 12 -18.43 5.45 5.97
CA LEU A 12 -17.37 6.08 6.76
C LEU A 12 -17.78 6.28 8.22
N ILE A 13 -19.06 6.55 8.49
CA ILE A 13 -19.61 6.63 9.87
C ILE A 13 -19.62 5.23 10.50
N ASP A 14 -20.05 4.23 9.77
CA ASP A 14 -20.13 2.84 10.24
C ASP A 14 -18.76 2.18 10.46
N GLY A 15 -17.70 2.74 9.87
CA GLY A 15 -16.30 2.37 10.13
C GLY A 15 -15.97 0.93 9.76
N THR A 16 -15.38 0.18 10.70
CA THR A 16 -14.94 -1.22 10.49
C THR A 16 -16.09 -2.11 10.04
N ALA A 17 -17.31 -1.87 10.55
CA ALA A 17 -18.49 -2.64 10.14
C ALA A 17 -18.81 -2.50 8.65
N ALA A 18 -18.54 -1.33 8.04
CA ALA A 18 -18.71 -1.15 6.60
C ALA A 18 -17.67 -1.94 5.79
N VAL A 19 -16.40 -1.94 6.23
CA VAL A 19 -15.34 -2.73 5.59
C VAL A 19 -15.70 -4.22 5.62
N ILE A 20 -16.16 -4.73 6.77
CA ILE A 20 -16.62 -6.12 6.91
C ILE A 20 -17.74 -6.44 5.91
N ARG A 21 -18.75 -5.57 5.79
CA ARG A 21 -19.86 -5.78 4.84
C ARG A 21 -19.39 -5.76 3.39
N GLU A 22 -18.52 -4.84 3.01
CA GLU A 22 -17.98 -4.74 1.65
C GLU A 22 -17.19 -6.00 1.28
N VAL A 23 -16.26 -6.43 2.13
CA VAL A 23 -15.45 -7.63 1.87
C VAL A 23 -16.32 -8.90 1.89
N SER A 24 -17.29 -8.99 2.79
CA SER A 24 -18.20 -10.14 2.84
C SER A 24 -19.00 -10.27 1.54
N ALA A 25 -19.55 -9.16 1.05
CA ALA A 25 -20.44 -9.15 -0.12
C ALA A 25 -19.69 -9.19 -1.47
N GLY A 26 -18.56 -8.50 -1.58
CA GLY A 26 -17.87 -8.26 -2.85
C GLY A 26 -16.41 -8.67 -2.90
N GLY A 27 -15.83 -9.12 -1.78
CA GLY A 27 -14.47 -9.65 -1.72
C GLY A 27 -14.36 -11.10 -2.20
N THR A 28 -13.13 -11.49 -2.52
CA THR A 28 -12.75 -12.90 -2.75
C THR A 28 -12.61 -13.66 -1.43
N ASP A 29 -12.43 -14.98 -1.50
CA ASP A 29 -12.15 -15.78 -0.29
C ASP A 29 -10.82 -15.39 0.37
N ASP A 30 -9.81 -15.03 -0.44
CA ASP A 30 -8.55 -14.48 0.06
C ASP A 30 -8.76 -13.14 0.78
N ASP A 31 -9.65 -12.27 0.29
CA ASP A 31 -9.96 -10.99 0.93
C ASP A 31 -10.61 -11.19 2.30
N ARG A 32 -11.53 -12.17 2.39
CA ARG A 32 -12.19 -12.54 3.66
C ARG A 32 -11.20 -13.13 4.65
N GLU A 33 -10.31 -14.02 4.22
CA GLU A 33 -9.24 -14.58 5.06
C GLU A 33 -8.30 -13.48 5.57
N CYS A 34 -7.87 -12.57 4.68
CA CYS A 34 -7.00 -11.48 5.06
C CYS A 34 -7.67 -10.54 6.06
N LEU A 35 -8.96 -10.25 5.88
CA LEU A 35 -9.72 -9.45 6.83
C LEU A 35 -9.85 -10.15 8.19
N ASP A 36 -10.15 -11.45 8.21
CA ASP A 36 -10.24 -12.24 9.45
C ASP A 36 -8.91 -12.22 10.23
N TYR A 37 -7.79 -12.42 9.53
CA TYR A 37 -6.44 -12.29 10.11
C TYR A 37 -6.23 -10.90 10.74
N ILE A 38 -6.61 -9.83 10.05
CA ILE A 38 -6.44 -8.46 10.56
C ILE A 38 -7.29 -8.19 11.80
N LEU A 39 -8.52 -8.70 11.82
CA LEU A 39 -9.48 -8.43 12.89
C LEU A 39 -9.20 -9.25 14.15
N HIS A 40 -8.67 -10.47 14.02
CA HIS A 40 -8.70 -11.46 15.10
C HIS A 40 -7.36 -12.11 15.44
N ALA A 41 -6.43 -12.20 14.49
CA ALA A 41 -5.17 -12.91 14.70
C ALA A 41 -4.10 -12.04 15.38
N GLU A 42 -3.05 -12.70 15.88
CA GLU A 42 -1.82 -12.04 16.29
C GLU A 42 -0.87 -11.91 15.11
N ALA A 43 -0.17 -10.80 15.02
CA ALA A 43 0.84 -10.58 13.99
C ALA A 43 1.85 -11.74 13.95
N GLY A 44 1.94 -12.40 12.80
CA GLY A 44 2.85 -13.51 12.56
C GLY A 44 2.31 -14.90 12.95
N SER A 45 1.06 -15.00 13.40
CA SER A 45 0.47 -16.29 13.80
C SER A 45 -0.06 -17.15 12.64
N SER A 46 -0.17 -16.58 11.44
CA SER A 46 -0.68 -17.28 10.25
C SER A 46 0.44 -18.06 9.57
N GLU A 47 0.20 -19.34 9.25
CA GLU A 47 1.11 -20.17 8.46
C GLU A 47 0.98 -19.95 6.94
N GLN A 48 0.03 -19.11 6.51
CA GLN A 48 -0.16 -18.83 5.10
C GLN A 48 1.02 -18.03 4.52
N THR A 49 1.53 -18.52 3.39
CA THR A 49 2.63 -17.90 2.67
C THR A 49 2.13 -17.19 1.42
N TYR A 50 2.82 -16.11 1.08
CA TYR A 50 2.51 -15.22 -0.03
C TYR A 50 3.64 -15.19 -1.05
N GLN A 51 3.67 -14.16 -1.91
CA GLN A 51 4.71 -14.05 -2.94
C GLN A 51 6.12 -14.19 -2.35
N GLY A 52 6.94 -15.04 -2.97
CA GLY A 52 8.30 -15.31 -2.48
C GLY A 52 8.36 -16.13 -1.19
N GLY A 53 7.26 -16.74 -0.75
CA GLY A 53 7.21 -17.53 0.48
C GLY A 53 7.07 -16.70 1.76
N LEU A 54 6.83 -15.39 1.64
CA LEU A 54 6.72 -14.48 2.77
C LEU A 54 5.48 -14.77 3.61
N LYS A 55 5.62 -14.74 4.95
CA LYS A 55 4.51 -14.76 5.89
C LYS A 55 4.21 -13.34 6.36
N ARG A 56 2.93 -13.03 6.61
CA ARG A 56 2.53 -11.71 7.14
C ARG A 56 3.21 -11.45 8.47
N ASP A 57 3.69 -10.22 8.65
CA ASP A 57 4.33 -9.69 9.85
C ASP A 57 5.62 -10.45 10.27
N CYS A 58 6.19 -11.26 9.37
CA CYS A 58 7.42 -12.02 9.58
C CYS A 58 8.58 -11.55 8.70
N ASP A 59 9.80 -11.96 9.05
CA ASP A 59 11.00 -11.85 8.22
C ASP A 59 11.03 -12.94 7.11
N GLU A 60 12.04 -12.88 6.25
CA GLU A 60 12.25 -13.87 5.16
C GLU A 60 12.46 -15.30 5.67
N ARG A 61 12.73 -15.51 6.98
CA ARG A 61 12.86 -16.82 7.62
C ARG A 61 11.57 -17.27 8.31
N GLY A 62 10.48 -16.52 8.15
CA GLY A 62 9.18 -16.81 8.76
C GLY A 62 9.09 -16.48 10.24
N ARG A 63 10.05 -15.73 10.81
CA ARG A 63 10.04 -15.32 12.22
C ARG A 63 9.33 -13.98 12.38
N VAL A 64 8.46 -13.87 13.38
CA VAL A 64 7.74 -12.61 13.66
C VAL A 64 8.73 -11.47 13.88
N LEU A 65 8.51 -10.34 13.22
CA LEU A 65 9.38 -9.18 13.32
C LEU A 65 9.30 -8.56 14.72
N ALA A 66 10.42 -8.03 15.22
CA ALA A 66 10.43 -7.36 16.52
C ALA A 66 9.50 -6.13 16.57
N CYS A 67 9.32 -5.42 15.45
CA CYS A 67 8.36 -4.32 15.31
C CYS A 67 6.89 -4.79 15.19
N ARG A 68 6.65 -6.08 15.35
CA ARG A 68 5.35 -6.75 15.32
C ARG A 68 5.04 -7.50 16.61
N THR A 69 5.82 -7.26 17.66
CA THR A 69 5.57 -7.80 18.98
C THR A 69 5.35 -6.71 20.01
N VAL A 70 4.61 -7.05 21.06
CA VAL A 70 4.31 -6.19 22.20
C VAL A 70 4.32 -7.05 23.48
N ALA A 71 4.70 -6.47 24.60
CA ALA A 71 4.57 -7.13 25.89
C ALA A 71 3.10 -7.09 26.34
N ASP A 72 2.56 -8.24 26.74
CA ASP A 72 1.25 -8.31 27.39
C ASP A 72 1.30 -7.78 28.84
N SER A 73 0.17 -7.83 29.54
CA SER A 73 0.06 -7.37 30.93
C SER A 73 0.94 -8.16 31.92
N SER A 74 1.41 -9.35 31.55
CA SER A 74 2.32 -10.18 32.33
C SER A 74 3.80 -9.96 31.96
N GLY A 75 4.07 -9.13 30.95
CA GLY A 75 5.41 -8.88 30.43
C GLY A 75 5.89 -9.91 29.40
N VAL A 76 5.02 -10.83 28.97
CA VAL A 76 5.34 -11.83 27.95
C VAL A 76 5.18 -11.20 26.57
N MET A 77 6.18 -11.39 25.70
CA MET A 77 6.12 -10.89 24.32
C MET A 77 5.15 -11.74 23.49
N ARG A 78 4.18 -11.08 22.86
CA ARG A 78 3.22 -11.67 21.91
C ARG A 78 3.20 -10.90 20.60
N GLY A 79 2.56 -11.44 19.56
CA GLY A 79 2.30 -10.70 18.33
C GLY A 79 1.31 -9.55 18.57
N MET A 80 1.44 -8.46 17.82
CA MET A 80 0.49 -7.34 17.86
C MET A 80 -0.89 -7.78 17.36
N ARG A 81 -1.95 -7.33 18.04
CA ARG A 81 -3.36 -7.44 17.62
C ARG A 81 -3.83 -6.10 17.06
N LEU A 82 -5.03 -6.06 16.48
CA LEU A 82 -5.60 -4.84 15.90
C LEU A 82 -5.52 -3.63 16.84
N GLU A 83 -5.87 -3.82 18.12
CA GLU A 83 -5.83 -2.77 19.14
C GLU A 83 -4.43 -2.16 19.34
N ASP A 84 -3.37 -2.95 19.16
CA ASP A 84 -1.98 -2.48 19.28
C ASP A 84 -1.60 -1.63 18.07
N PHE A 85 -2.06 -2.00 16.87
CA PHE A 85 -1.87 -1.18 15.66
C PHE A 85 -2.64 0.15 15.76
N VAL A 86 -3.87 0.12 16.27
CA VAL A 86 -4.65 1.34 16.55
C VAL A 86 -3.99 2.20 17.63
N SER A 87 -3.37 1.56 18.62
CA SER A 87 -2.66 2.24 19.69
C SER A 87 -1.25 2.72 19.32
N HIS A 88 -0.74 2.34 18.15
CA HIS A 88 0.59 2.71 17.69
C HIS A 88 0.76 4.24 17.66
N ARG A 89 1.93 4.74 18.07
CA ARG A 89 2.21 6.18 18.14
C ARG A 89 1.84 6.92 16.86
N SER A 90 2.23 6.38 15.70
CA SER A 90 1.92 6.96 14.39
C SER A 90 0.42 6.97 14.08
N ALA A 91 -0.33 5.93 14.45
CA ALA A 91 -1.78 5.89 14.25
C ALA A 91 -2.49 6.94 15.11
N ARG A 92 -2.09 7.07 16.38
CA ARG A 92 -2.61 8.10 17.29
C ARG A 92 -2.25 9.51 16.84
N LEU A 93 -1.01 9.74 16.42
CA LEU A 93 -0.55 11.04 15.92
C LEU A 93 -1.34 11.50 14.68
N ALA A 94 -1.63 10.57 13.77
CA ALA A 94 -2.45 10.84 12.59
C ALA A 94 -3.97 10.84 12.86
N ASN A 95 -4.40 10.56 14.09
CA ASN A 95 -5.82 10.38 14.43
C ASN A 95 -6.52 9.35 13.52
N LEU A 96 -5.85 8.21 13.29
CA LEU A 96 -6.44 7.09 12.57
C LEU A 96 -7.46 6.38 13.46
N THR A 97 -8.66 6.16 12.92
CA THR A 97 -9.63 5.25 13.52
C THR A 97 -9.25 3.79 13.25
N GLU A 98 -9.86 2.86 13.97
CA GLU A 98 -9.73 1.43 13.71
C GLU A 98 -10.01 1.08 12.24
N ALA A 99 -11.05 1.65 11.64
CA ALA A 99 -11.41 1.42 10.24
C ALA A 99 -10.28 1.80 9.26
N HIS A 100 -9.53 2.88 9.54
CA HIS A 100 -8.37 3.27 8.73
C HIS A 100 -7.25 2.23 8.84
N VAL A 101 -6.98 1.75 10.06
CA VAL A 101 -5.98 0.72 10.32
C VAL A 101 -6.35 -0.57 9.60
N VAL A 102 -7.60 -1.02 9.72
CA VAL A 102 -8.10 -2.21 9.02
C VAL A 102 -7.98 -2.06 7.50
N ALA A 103 -8.43 -0.94 6.94
CA ALA A 103 -8.39 -0.72 5.49
C ALA A 103 -6.96 -0.67 4.93
N LEU A 104 -6.03 0.00 5.63
CA LEU A 104 -4.62 0.03 5.22
C LEU A 104 -3.94 -1.34 5.38
N ARG A 105 -4.18 -2.05 6.50
CA ARG A 105 -3.65 -3.41 6.67
C ARG A 105 -4.14 -4.33 5.56
N LEU A 106 -5.45 -4.29 5.27
CA LEU A 106 -6.07 -5.10 4.21
C LEU A 106 -5.49 -4.77 2.84
N TYR A 107 -5.24 -3.51 2.54
CA TYR A 107 -4.57 -3.14 1.29
C TYR A 107 -3.20 -3.81 1.16
N THR A 108 -2.42 -3.88 2.24
CA THR A 108 -1.06 -4.45 2.20
C THR A 108 -1.00 -5.97 2.24
N THR A 109 -2.12 -6.68 2.45
CA THR A 109 -2.10 -8.15 2.42
C THR A 109 -1.95 -8.65 0.99
N GLN A 110 -0.75 -9.13 0.66
CA GLN A 110 -0.38 -9.70 -0.62
C GLN A 110 -0.90 -11.13 -0.81
N ALA A 111 -2.21 -11.35 -0.82
CA ALA A 111 -2.69 -12.68 -1.18
C ALA A 111 -2.28 -13.08 -2.62
N SER A 112 -2.12 -14.38 -2.88
CA SER A 112 -1.87 -14.89 -4.24
C SER A 112 -2.93 -14.42 -5.25
N SER A 113 -4.13 -14.04 -4.78
CA SER A 113 -5.15 -13.25 -5.51
C SER A 113 -5.44 -11.83 -4.97
N SER A 114 -4.75 -11.42 -3.91
CA SER A 114 -4.62 -10.13 -3.18
C SER A 114 -5.80 -9.15 -3.13
N ALA A 115 -6.14 -8.73 -1.92
CA ALA A 115 -7.02 -7.59 -1.63
C ALA A 115 -6.60 -6.29 -2.32
N TYR A 116 -5.29 -6.04 -2.50
CA TYR A 116 -4.86 -4.88 -3.29
C TYR A 116 -5.30 -4.97 -4.76
N LYS A 117 -5.46 -6.17 -5.35
CA LYS A 117 -6.03 -6.33 -6.71
C LYS A 117 -7.53 -6.09 -6.70
N SER A 118 -8.26 -6.62 -5.70
CA SER A 118 -9.70 -6.33 -5.51
C SER A 118 -9.98 -4.84 -5.32
N ILE A 119 -8.99 -4.08 -4.82
CA ILE A 119 -9.04 -2.63 -4.70
C ILE A 119 -8.56 -1.93 -6.00
N ASN A 120 -7.39 -2.29 -6.52
CA ASN A 120 -6.73 -1.54 -7.58
C ASN A 120 -7.29 -1.85 -8.97
N ASN A 121 -7.60 -3.12 -9.27
CA ASN A 121 -8.01 -3.51 -10.62
C ASN A 121 -9.33 -2.86 -11.01
N PRO A 122 -10.37 -2.83 -10.14
CA PRO A 122 -11.54 -2.05 -10.47
C PRO A 122 -11.18 -0.56 -10.61
N LEU A 123 -10.40 0.07 -9.74
CA LEU A 123 -10.03 1.48 -9.95
C LEU A 123 -9.35 1.76 -11.30
N ARG A 124 -8.62 0.78 -11.86
CA ARG A 124 -7.96 0.85 -13.17
C ARG A 124 -8.86 0.45 -14.35
N ASP A 125 -9.97 -0.23 -14.11
CA ASP A 125 -10.94 -0.66 -15.12
C ASP A 125 -11.80 0.53 -15.58
N LYS A 126 -11.41 1.11 -16.72
CA LYS A 126 -12.12 2.22 -17.37
C LYS A 126 -13.47 1.78 -17.93
N ASP A 127 -13.60 0.55 -18.40
CA ASP A 127 -14.85 0.08 -19.00
C ASP A 127 -15.94 -0.09 -17.94
N ARG A 128 -15.60 -0.64 -16.77
CA ARG A 128 -16.49 -0.67 -15.60
C ARG A 128 -16.92 0.76 -15.22
N PHE A 129 -15.98 1.70 -15.18
CA PHE A 129 -16.30 3.10 -14.89
C PHE A 129 -17.28 3.69 -15.92
N LEU A 130 -17.05 3.47 -17.22
CA LEU A 130 -17.92 3.96 -18.30
C LEU A 130 -19.32 3.32 -18.27
N ARG A 131 -19.44 2.06 -17.84
CA ARG A 131 -20.74 1.40 -17.62
C ARG A 131 -21.46 1.88 -16.36
N GLY A 132 -20.85 2.76 -15.55
CA GLY A 132 -21.44 3.26 -14.31
C GLY A 132 -21.47 2.21 -13.19
N GLU A 133 -20.72 1.12 -13.32
CA GLU A 133 -20.72 0.02 -12.37
C GLU A 133 -19.96 0.43 -11.08
N PRO A 134 -20.60 0.32 -9.90
CA PRO A 134 -19.98 0.71 -8.63
C PRO A 134 -18.75 -0.16 -8.34
N HIS A 135 -17.77 0.45 -7.69
CA HIS A 135 -16.69 -0.30 -7.05
C HIS A 135 -17.29 -1.23 -5.98
N MET A 136 -16.71 -2.42 -5.75
CA MET A 136 -17.21 -3.37 -4.75
C MET A 136 -16.85 -2.98 -3.31
N LEU A 137 -15.71 -2.29 -3.14
CA LEU A 137 -15.16 -1.84 -1.85
C LEU A 137 -15.02 -0.29 -1.73
N PRO A 138 -16.05 0.53 -2.04
CA PRO A 138 -15.92 1.98 -2.16
C PRO A 138 -15.61 2.69 -0.83
N VAL A 139 -16.13 2.22 0.29
CA VAL A 139 -15.85 2.73 1.64
C VAL A 139 -14.41 2.39 2.02
N THR A 140 -13.95 1.16 1.75
CA THR A 140 -12.57 0.75 1.99
C THR A 140 -11.58 1.64 1.22
N VAL A 141 -11.85 1.94 -0.05
CA VAL A 141 -11.04 2.89 -0.85
C VAL A 141 -11.08 4.30 -0.26
N ALA A 142 -12.25 4.77 0.17
CA ALA A 142 -12.40 6.08 0.80
C ALA A 142 -11.61 6.19 2.12
N LEU A 143 -11.63 5.13 2.94
CA LEU A 143 -10.84 5.04 4.18
C LEU A 143 -9.33 5.05 3.89
N ILE A 144 -8.86 4.30 2.88
CA ILE A 144 -7.44 4.34 2.50
C ILE A 144 -7.04 5.77 2.10
N ARG A 145 -7.83 6.42 1.24
CA ARG A 145 -7.56 7.80 0.82
C ARG A 145 -7.53 8.77 2.00
N ASP A 146 -8.49 8.68 2.92
CA ASP A 146 -8.54 9.54 4.11
C ASP A 146 -7.35 9.29 5.05
N ALA A 147 -7.00 8.02 5.28
CA ALA A 147 -5.86 7.63 6.11
C ALA A 147 -4.54 8.17 5.57
N LEU A 148 -4.30 8.08 4.26
CA LEU A 148 -3.07 8.59 3.64
C LEU A 148 -2.94 10.11 3.79
N GLY A 149 -4.05 10.85 3.71
CA GLY A 149 -4.07 12.29 3.99
C GLY A 149 -3.70 12.61 5.43
N LYS A 150 -4.26 11.86 6.39
CA LYS A 150 -3.99 11.99 7.83
C LYS A 150 -2.54 11.65 8.21
N LEU A 151 -1.99 10.61 7.60
CA LEU A 151 -0.61 10.14 7.85
C LEU A 151 0.47 11.17 7.46
N ARG A 152 0.12 12.21 6.69
CA ARG A 152 1.03 13.36 6.48
C ARG A 152 1.44 14.04 7.79
N ALA A 153 0.63 13.95 8.85
CA ALA A 153 1.00 14.44 10.18
C ALA A 153 2.20 13.68 10.77
N VAL A 154 2.32 12.37 10.49
CA VAL A 154 3.45 11.53 10.93
C VAL A 154 4.72 11.93 10.17
N GLU A 155 4.60 12.09 8.86
CA GLU A 155 5.72 12.55 8.03
C GLU A 155 6.18 13.96 8.44
N ALA A 156 5.26 14.86 8.77
CA ALA A 156 5.58 16.20 9.28
C ALA A 156 6.32 16.15 10.64
N ASP A 157 5.94 15.24 11.55
CA ASP A 157 6.62 15.07 12.84
C ASP A 157 8.04 14.51 12.67
N HIS A 158 8.22 13.50 11.80
CA HIS A 158 9.53 12.94 11.49
C HIS A 158 10.44 13.87 10.70
N SER A 159 9.86 14.80 9.94
CA SER A 159 10.60 15.70 9.05
C SER A 159 10.86 17.08 9.65
N ARG A 160 10.64 17.27 10.96
CA ARG A 160 10.93 18.54 11.65
C ARG A 160 12.33 19.10 11.39
N ASP A 161 13.32 18.23 11.20
CA ASP A 161 14.70 18.62 10.87
C ASP A 161 15.04 18.49 9.37
N SER A 162 14.16 17.90 8.55
CA SER A 162 14.46 17.61 7.13
C SER A 162 13.21 17.49 6.22
N ALA A 163 12.27 18.44 6.34
CA ALA A 163 11.04 18.51 5.54
C ALA A 163 11.28 18.46 4.02
N LEU A 164 12.43 18.97 3.59
CA LEU A 164 12.90 19.03 2.20
C LEU A 164 13.94 17.95 1.89
N ARG A 165 13.92 16.83 2.62
CA ARG A 165 14.80 15.70 2.34
C ARG A 165 14.34 14.99 1.08
N ARG A 166 15.23 14.95 0.10
CA ARG A 166 15.08 14.09 -1.08
C ARG A 166 15.08 12.61 -0.68
N VAL A 167 14.10 11.87 -1.17
CA VAL A 167 14.03 10.40 -1.07
C VAL A 167 13.68 9.84 -2.44
N TYR A 168 14.43 8.83 -2.85
CA TYR A 168 14.13 8.01 -4.02
C TYR A 168 13.25 6.85 -3.59
N LEU A 169 12.11 6.71 -4.27
CA LEU A 169 11.21 5.57 -4.09
C LEU A 169 11.14 4.80 -5.41
N TYR A 170 10.94 3.50 -5.32
CA TYR A 170 11.01 2.59 -6.45
C TYR A 170 9.68 1.85 -6.60
N ARG A 171 9.25 1.68 -7.85
CA ARG A 171 8.13 0.82 -8.21
C ARG A 171 8.54 -0.09 -9.36
N GLY A 172 8.59 -1.38 -9.08
CA GLY A 172 8.84 -2.39 -10.09
C GLY A 172 7.57 -2.76 -10.86
N MET A 173 7.70 -2.87 -12.18
CA MET A 173 6.65 -3.34 -13.07
C MET A 173 7.18 -4.51 -13.91
N LYS A 174 6.46 -5.65 -13.88
CA LYS A 174 6.77 -6.85 -14.66
C LYS A 174 6.17 -6.77 -16.05
N ASP A 175 6.85 -7.37 -17.02
CA ASP A 175 6.35 -7.64 -18.37
C ASP A 175 5.84 -6.41 -19.14
N VAL A 176 6.41 -5.24 -18.83
CA VAL A 176 6.06 -3.96 -19.47
C VAL A 176 7.29 -3.23 -19.95
N THR A 177 7.07 -2.27 -20.85
CA THR A 177 8.02 -1.22 -21.24
C THR A 177 7.33 0.12 -21.00
N ALA A 178 8.07 1.18 -20.70
CA ALA A 178 7.46 2.50 -20.58
C ALA A 178 6.88 2.92 -21.94
N PRO A 179 5.55 3.14 -22.07
CA PRO A 179 4.96 3.56 -23.35
C PRO A 179 5.52 4.93 -23.77
N ALA A 180 5.72 5.15 -25.07
CA ALA A 180 6.20 6.44 -25.58
C ALA A 180 5.30 7.61 -25.14
N ASP A 181 3.98 7.42 -25.20
CA ASP A 181 2.99 8.41 -24.73
C ASP A 181 3.15 8.73 -23.24
N PHE A 182 3.48 7.72 -22.41
CA PHE A 182 3.77 7.94 -21.00
C PHE A 182 5.03 8.79 -20.85
N MET A 183 6.08 8.52 -21.63
CA MET A 183 7.33 9.29 -21.57
C MET A 183 7.15 10.75 -22.01
N GLU A 184 6.23 11.03 -22.94
CA GLU A 184 5.94 12.38 -23.41
C GLU A 184 4.98 13.14 -22.48
N GLN A 185 3.92 12.48 -22.01
CA GLN A 185 2.76 13.15 -21.39
C GLN A 185 2.52 12.76 -19.94
N GLY A 186 3.30 11.81 -19.41
CA GLY A 186 3.09 11.21 -18.11
C GLY A 186 1.84 10.34 -18.03
N GLY A 187 1.43 10.00 -16.81
CA GLY A 187 0.30 9.12 -16.58
C GLY A 187 -0.28 9.28 -15.18
N THR A 188 -1.59 9.05 -15.06
CA THR A 188 -2.27 9.04 -13.76
C THR A 188 -2.49 7.61 -13.31
N GLU A 189 -1.96 7.24 -12.15
CA GLU A 189 -2.29 5.99 -11.49
C GLU A 189 -3.63 6.16 -10.76
N LEU A 190 -4.64 5.42 -11.22
CA LEU A 190 -6.02 5.56 -10.77
C LEU A 190 -6.25 4.92 -9.39
N ALA A 191 -5.39 3.99 -9.00
CA ALA A 191 -5.45 3.28 -7.72
C ALA A 191 -4.42 3.80 -6.71
N PRO A 192 -4.48 3.42 -5.42
CA PRO A 192 -3.33 3.62 -4.54
C PRO A 192 -2.09 2.94 -5.13
N MET A 193 -0.94 3.61 -5.02
CA MET A 193 0.30 3.16 -5.66
C MET A 193 1.38 2.87 -4.63
N SER A 194 1.62 1.57 -4.40
CA SER A 194 2.74 1.11 -3.58
C SER A 194 4.08 1.39 -4.23
N THR A 195 5.01 1.89 -3.43
CA THR A 195 6.41 2.12 -3.76
C THR A 195 7.28 1.71 -2.58
N THR A 196 8.57 1.49 -2.78
CA THR A 196 9.50 1.10 -1.71
C THR A 196 10.74 1.97 -1.74
N SER A 197 11.34 2.26 -0.59
CA SER A 197 12.68 2.86 -0.54
C SER A 197 13.81 1.84 -0.72
N ASP A 198 13.50 0.55 -0.77
CA ASP A 198 14.46 -0.53 -0.99
C ASP A 198 14.45 -0.99 -2.45
N LEU A 199 15.50 -0.66 -3.19
CA LEU A 199 15.64 -1.04 -4.59
C LEU A 199 15.57 -2.57 -4.79
N SER A 200 16.10 -3.36 -3.85
CA SER A 200 16.10 -4.82 -3.96
C SER A 200 14.69 -5.39 -3.92
N VAL A 201 13.78 -4.77 -3.14
CA VAL A 201 12.36 -5.12 -3.10
C VAL A 201 11.72 -4.83 -4.45
N ALA A 202 11.89 -3.63 -5.01
CA ALA A 202 11.34 -3.27 -6.31
C ALA A 202 11.84 -4.17 -7.45
N MET A 203 13.11 -4.59 -7.39
CA MET A 203 13.70 -5.52 -8.35
C MET A 203 13.13 -6.94 -8.25
N LYS A 204 12.94 -7.47 -7.03
CA LYS A 204 12.22 -8.75 -6.81
C LYS A 204 10.80 -8.68 -7.38
N TYR A 205 10.13 -7.54 -7.25
CA TYR A 205 8.79 -7.31 -7.81
C TYR A 205 8.75 -7.11 -9.33
N SER A 206 9.86 -6.83 -10.00
CA SER A 206 9.90 -6.57 -11.44
C SER A 206 10.68 -7.61 -12.23
N ALA A 207 11.24 -8.63 -11.57
CA ALA A 207 12.05 -9.67 -12.20
C ALA A 207 11.26 -10.43 -13.29
N SER A 208 11.49 -10.02 -14.54
CA SER A 208 10.91 -10.56 -15.77
C SER A 208 11.83 -10.25 -16.96
N VAL A 209 11.55 -10.82 -18.14
CA VAL A 209 12.36 -10.63 -19.36
C VAL A 209 12.44 -9.15 -19.77
N LYS A 210 11.34 -8.41 -19.56
CA LYS A 210 11.30 -6.95 -19.65
C LYS A 210 10.84 -6.41 -18.31
N ALA A 211 11.64 -5.54 -17.70
CA ALA A 211 11.38 -5.00 -16.37
C ALA A 211 11.58 -3.48 -16.39
N VAL A 212 10.57 -2.75 -15.94
CA VAL A 212 10.66 -1.30 -15.75
C VAL A 212 10.70 -1.01 -14.26
N LEU A 213 11.64 -0.15 -13.87
CA LEU A 213 11.71 0.43 -12.53
C LEU A 213 11.37 1.92 -12.66
N LEU A 214 10.23 2.33 -12.10
CA LEU A 214 9.99 3.76 -11.91
C LEU A 214 10.74 4.20 -10.66
N ARG A 215 11.66 5.15 -10.82
CA ARG A 215 12.35 5.83 -9.72
C ARG A 215 11.68 7.17 -9.48
N LEU A 216 10.85 7.23 -8.45
CA LEU A 216 10.13 8.43 -8.04
C LEU A 216 11.07 9.33 -7.24
N ILE A 217 11.30 10.52 -7.75
CA ILE A 217 12.09 11.56 -7.09
C ILE A 217 11.15 12.42 -6.26
N THR A 218 11.26 12.34 -4.94
CA THR A 218 10.49 13.18 -4.01
C THR A 218 11.44 14.10 -3.25
N ASP A 219 11.35 15.41 -3.48
CA ASP A 219 12.20 16.45 -2.88
C ASP A 219 11.72 16.83 -1.46
N SER A 220 10.47 16.50 -1.12
CA SER A 220 9.90 16.77 0.20
C SER A 220 8.86 15.72 0.57
N PHE A 221 8.43 15.71 1.84
CA PHE A 221 7.30 14.87 2.25
C PHE A 221 5.95 15.37 1.67
N TYR A 222 5.89 16.60 1.15
CA TYR A 222 4.64 17.17 0.64
C TYR A 222 4.15 16.47 -0.63
N GLU A 223 5.06 15.94 -1.43
CA GLU A 223 4.80 15.24 -2.69
C GLU A 223 4.97 13.72 -2.58
N ARG A 224 5.17 13.21 -1.35
CA ARG A 224 5.44 11.79 -1.08
C ARG A 224 4.21 11.14 -0.46
N GLY A 225 3.90 9.91 -0.86
CA GLY A 225 3.02 9.04 -0.08
C GLY A 225 3.63 8.80 1.32
N PRO A 226 2.84 8.68 2.39
CA PRO A 226 3.38 8.39 3.72
C PRO A 226 4.01 7.00 3.78
N ASN A 227 5.00 6.82 4.67
CA ASN A 227 5.52 5.50 5.02
C ASN A 227 4.47 4.72 5.82
N ILE A 228 4.00 3.61 5.27
CA ILE A 228 2.99 2.75 5.91
C ILE A 228 3.56 1.45 6.46
N SER A 229 4.89 1.29 6.52
CA SER A 229 5.56 0.07 7.00
C SER A 229 5.10 -0.35 8.39
N PHE A 230 4.72 0.59 9.26
CA PHE A 230 4.21 0.26 10.61
C PHE A 230 2.81 -0.39 10.60
N LEU A 231 2.03 -0.18 9.53
CA LEU A 231 0.74 -0.82 9.29
C LEU A 231 0.87 -2.01 8.34
N SER A 232 1.82 -2.02 7.41
CA SER A 232 1.92 -3.06 6.39
C SER A 232 1.99 -4.47 6.99
N ALA A 233 1.29 -5.42 6.36
CA ALA A 233 1.44 -6.83 6.64
C ALA A 233 2.80 -7.38 6.19
N PHE A 234 3.59 -6.62 5.42
CA PHE A 234 4.96 -6.97 4.99
C PHE A 234 5.91 -5.80 5.29
N PRO A 235 6.25 -5.57 6.57
CA PRO A 235 6.97 -4.37 7.00
C PRO A 235 8.37 -4.25 6.40
N GLY A 236 8.98 -5.40 6.07
CA GLY A 236 10.29 -5.49 5.43
C GLY A 236 10.32 -4.92 4.02
N GLU A 237 9.17 -4.70 3.38
CA GLU A 237 9.10 -4.10 2.05
C GLU A 237 9.28 -2.58 2.05
N ALA A 238 9.37 -1.95 3.22
CA ALA A 238 9.60 -0.50 3.37
C ALA A 238 8.63 0.35 2.52
N GLU A 239 7.34 0.03 2.62
CA GLU A 239 6.31 0.56 1.72
C GLU A 239 5.96 2.02 2.00
N PHE A 240 5.98 2.83 0.93
CA PHE A 240 5.41 4.16 0.84
C PHE A 240 4.22 4.11 -0.12
N LEU A 241 3.05 4.53 0.37
CA LEU A 241 1.80 4.39 -0.39
C LEU A 241 1.28 5.74 -0.84
N PHE A 242 1.21 5.93 -2.16
CA PHE A 242 0.62 7.13 -2.75
C PHE A 242 -0.91 6.98 -2.88
N PRO A 243 -1.68 8.06 -2.74
CA PRO A 243 -3.12 8.03 -2.86
C PRO A 243 -3.56 7.73 -4.31
N PRO A 244 -4.82 7.28 -4.51
CA PRO A 244 -5.44 7.23 -5.84
C PRO A 244 -5.32 8.56 -6.58
N LEU A 245 -5.24 8.50 -7.91
CA LEU A 245 -5.13 9.66 -8.81
C LEU A 245 -3.79 10.41 -8.70
N THR A 246 -2.73 9.72 -8.29
CA THR A 246 -1.38 10.28 -8.34
C THR A 246 -0.91 10.37 -9.79
N TYR A 247 -0.54 11.57 -10.24
CA TYR A 247 0.05 11.77 -11.55
C TYR A 247 1.57 11.60 -11.50
N LEU A 248 2.13 10.89 -12.46
CA LEU A 248 3.56 10.64 -12.62
C LEU A 248 4.05 11.38 -13.85
N GLN A 249 4.95 12.33 -13.63
CA GLN A 249 5.60 13.10 -14.68
C GLN A 249 6.99 12.54 -14.96
N PRO A 250 7.26 11.94 -16.14
CA PRO A 250 8.61 11.58 -16.53
C PRO A 250 9.51 12.82 -16.57
N THR A 251 10.75 12.63 -16.17
CA THR A 251 11.79 13.67 -16.24
C THR A 251 12.47 13.72 -17.61
N GLY A 252 12.32 12.65 -18.40
CA GLY A 252 13.10 12.41 -19.62
C GLY A 252 14.36 11.58 -19.37
N ASP A 253 14.80 11.45 -18.11
CA ASP A 253 15.96 10.64 -17.74
C ASP A 253 15.59 9.16 -17.70
N VAL A 254 16.28 8.38 -18.51
CA VAL A 254 16.16 6.91 -18.59
C VAL A 254 17.56 6.31 -18.54
N GLU A 255 17.76 5.32 -17.68
CA GLU A 255 18.99 4.54 -17.61
C GLU A 255 18.68 3.04 -17.69
N THR A 256 19.60 2.27 -18.28
CA THR A 256 19.51 0.81 -18.28
C THR A 256 20.49 0.25 -17.27
N VAL A 257 19.98 -0.50 -16.30
CA VAL A 257 20.79 -1.14 -15.26
C VAL A 257 20.72 -2.66 -15.43
N VAL A 258 21.87 -3.33 -15.40
CA VAL A 258 21.94 -4.80 -15.43
C VAL A 258 22.32 -5.31 -14.05
N VAL A 259 21.49 -6.16 -13.46
CA VAL A 259 21.74 -6.78 -12.16
C VAL A 259 21.44 -8.26 -12.26
N GLU A 260 22.39 -9.09 -11.84
CA GLU A 260 22.28 -10.56 -11.89
C GLU A 260 21.85 -11.12 -13.26
N GLY A 261 22.26 -10.44 -14.35
CA GLY A 261 21.93 -10.81 -15.72
C GLY A 261 20.55 -10.36 -16.22
N LEU A 262 19.75 -9.71 -15.37
CA LEU A 262 18.48 -9.08 -15.75
C LEU A 262 18.69 -7.60 -16.09
N SER A 263 18.09 -7.16 -17.19
CA SER A 263 18.13 -5.77 -17.64
C SER A 263 16.88 -5.02 -17.16
N TYR A 264 17.09 -3.89 -16.49
CA TYR A 264 16.04 -3.01 -15.98
C TYR A 264 16.11 -1.66 -16.68
N GLU A 265 15.00 -1.23 -17.28
CA GLU A 265 14.83 0.14 -17.73
C GLU A 265 14.37 0.98 -16.52
N VAL A 266 15.23 1.88 -16.04
CA VAL A 266 14.93 2.77 -14.93
C VAL A 266 14.48 4.11 -15.50
N VAL A 267 13.25 4.50 -15.18
CA VAL A 267 12.65 5.76 -15.62
C VAL A 267 12.45 6.67 -14.42
N ASP A 268 13.06 7.85 -14.48
CA ASP A 268 12.92 8.86 -13.44
C ASP A 268 11.61 9.64 -13.61
N VAL A 269 10.82 9.66 -12.55
CA VAL A 269 9.52 10.34 -12.53
C VAL A 269 9.37 11.23 -11.31
N ARG A 270 8.59 12.31 -11.43
CA ARG A 270 8.16 13.16 -10.32
C ARG A 270 6.67 12.96 -10.05
N PRO A 271 6.28 12.54 -8.84
CA PRO A 271 4.86 12.40 -8.49
C PRO A 271 4.21 13.77 -8.23
N ARG A 272 2.92 13.85 -8.54
CA ARG A 272 2.02 14.96 -8.21
C ARG A 272 0.77 14.38 -7.55
N ILE A 273 0.54 14.75 -6.29
CA ILE A 273 -0.57 14.26 -5.44
C ILE A 273 -1.62 15.33 -5.18
#